data_AF-A0A1U9NV10-F1
#
_entry.id   AF-A0A1U9NV10-F1
#
_cell.length_a   1.000
_cell.length_b   1.000
_cell.length_c   1.000
_cell.angle_alpha   90.00
_cell.angle_beta   90.00
_cell.angle_gamma   90.00
#
_symmetry.space_group_name_H-M   'P 1'
#
loop_
_entity.id
_entity.type
_entity.pdbx_description
1 polymer ?
#
loop_
_entity_poly.entity_id
_entity_poly.type
_entity_poly.pdbx_seq_one_letter_code
_entity_poly.pdbx_strand_id
1 'polypeptide(L)' 'MTCVTGAVYDIRKGDILFPYRGDIAHDHAAGVTANHGGRVHMAQHGGPDRTTPGDAIARNKRAPKPIASVVAIRPTGTR' A
#
# COMPACT_ATOMS: atom_id res chain seq x y z
N MET A 1 8.85 8.86 -12.26
CA MET A 1 7.93 8.24 -11.29
C MET A 1 6.83 7.58 -12.11
N THR A 2 6.89 6.26 -12.28
CA THR A 2 5.86 5.55 -13.05
C THR A 2 4.75 5.14 -12.09
N CYS A 3 3.55 5.67 -12.29
CA CYS A 3 2.36 5.17 -11.60
C CYS A 3 2.04 3.79 -12.18
N VAL A 4 2.15 2.74 -11.36
CA VAL A 4 1.79 1.39 -11.78
C VAL A 4 0.32 1.19 -11.44
N THR A 5 -0.58 1.46 -12.38
CA THR A 5 -1.95 0.94 -12.33
C THR A 5 -1.92 -0.52 -12.77
N GLY A 6 -1.27 -1.36 -11.97
CA GLY A 6 -1.15 -2.79 -12.20
C GLY A 6 -2.25 -3.55 -11.47
N ALA A 7 -2.57 -4.75 -11.95
CA ALA A 7 -3.37 -5.68 -11.17
C ALA A 7 -2.63 -5.96 -9.85
N VAL A 8 -3.32 -6.41 -8.80
CA VAL A 8 -2.70 -6.73 -7.49
C VAL A 8 -1.50 -7.70 -7.63
N TYR A 9 -1.48 -8.49 -8.70
CA TYR A 9 -0.38 -9.40 -9.07
C TYR A 9 0.92 -8.70 -9.50
N ASP A 10 0.84 -7.46 -9.99
CA ASP A 10 2.01 -6.70 -10.46
C ASP A 10 2.76 -6.00 -9.32
N ILE A 11 2.17 -5.95 -8.13
CA ILE A 11 2.76 -5.38 -6.92
C ILE A 11 3.91 -6.27 -6.44
N ARG A 12 5.06 -5.68 -6.11
CA ARG A 12 6.29 -6.39 -5.73
C ARG A 12 6.87 -5.88 -4.42
N LYS A 13 7.68 -6.72 -3.78
CA LYS A 13 8.52 -6.31 -2.65
C LYS A 13 9.33 -5.06 -3.02
N GLY A 14 9.29 -4.05 -2.15
CA GLY A 14 9.93 -2.76 -2.36
C GLY A 14 9.04 -1.68 -2.99
N ASP A 15 7.85 -2.03 -3.48
CA ASP A 15 6.85 -1.02 -3.83
C ASP A 15 6.39 -0.28 -2.57
N ILE A 16 5.93 0.95 -2.75
CA ILE A 16 5.42 1.82 -1.68
C ILE A 16 3.91 1.98 -1.87
N LEU A 17 3.16 1.74 -0.81
CA LEU A 17 1.71 1.86 -0.77
C LEU A 17 1.30 3.16 -0.08
N PHE A 18 0.39 3.88 -0.72
CA PHE A 18 -0.22 5.09 -0.20
C PHE A 18 -1.74 4.90 -0.10
N PRO A 19 -2.35 4.97 1.09
CA PRO A 19 -3.78 4.98 1.22
C PRO A 19 -4.34 6.30 0.70
N TYR A 20 -5.50 6.24 0.07
CA TYR A 20 -6.27 7.37 -0.40
C TYR A 20 -7.62 7.37 0.29
N ARG A 21 -8.02 8.52 0.86
CA ARG A 21 -9.26 8.66 1.63
C ARG A 21 -10.30 9.56 0.98
N GLY A 22 -10.09 9.95 -0.28
CA GLY A 22 -10.95 10.91 -1.00
C GLY A 22 -10.44 12.36 -0.94
N ASP A 23 -9.35 12.62 -0.24
CA ASP A 23 -8.66 13.91 -0.17
C ASP A 23 -7.34 13.90 -0.98
N ILE A 24 -6.83 15.09 -1.31
CA ILE A 24 -5.66 15.26 -2.19
C ILE A 24 -4.35 14.78 -1.52
N ALA A 25 -4.35 14.66 -0.18
CA ALA A 25 -3.16 14.34 0.59
C ALA A 25 -3.11 12.85 0.99
N HIS A 26 -2.00 12.19 0.67
CA HIS A 26 -1.63 10.92 1.29
C HIS A 26 -0.89 11.21 2.59
N ASP A 27 -1.43 10.80 3.72
CA ASP A 27 -0.88 11.07 5.06
C ASP A 27 -0.09 9.90 5.66
N HIS A 28 -0.03 8.77 4.94
CA HIS A 28 0.61 7.56 5.41
C HIS A 28 1.29 6.82 4.25
N ALA A 29 2.38 6.11 4.54
CA ALA A 29 3.00 5.19 3.60
C ALA A 29 3.27 3.83 4.26
N ALA A 30 3.28 2.77 3.46
CA ALA A 30 3.70 1.44 3.87
C ALA A 30 4.59 0.82 2.77
N GLY A 31 5.59 0.03 3.16
CA GLY A 31 6.42 -0.71 2.20
C GLY A 31 5.87 -2.10 1.95
N VAL A 32 5.81 -2.53 0.70
CA VAL A 32 5.48 -3.92 0.34
C VAL A 32 6.64 -4.83 0.70
N THR A 33 6.35 -5.85 1.50
CA THR A 33 7.33 -6.83 1.99
C THR A 33 7.27 -8.13 1.20
N ALA A 34 6.07 -8.53 0.72
CA ALA A 34 5.86 -9.69 -0.13
C ALA A 34 4.55 -9.60 -0.93
N ASN A 35 4.45 -10.39 -2.00
CA ASN A 35 3.21 -10.66 -2.72
C ASN A 35 3.09 -12.17 -2.97
N HIS A 36 2.20 -12.84 -2.24
CA HIS A 36 1.96 -14.28 -2.37
C HIS A 36 0.67 -14.53 -3.15
N GLY A 37 0.80 -14.63 -4.47
CA GLY A 37 -0.33 -14.94 -5.35
C GLY A 37 -1.47 -13.90 -5.30
N GLY A 38 -1.14 -12.61 -5.19
CA GLY A 38 -2.11 -11.53 -5.05
C GLY A 38 -2.40 -11.14 -3.60
N ARG A 39 -1.88 -11.87 -2.62
CA ARG A 39 -1.89 -11.45 -1.21
C ARG A 39 -0.69 -10.54 -0.95
N VAL A 40 -0.93 -9.23 -0.96
CA VAL A 40 0.10 -8.21 -0.69
C VAL A 40 0.30 -8.08 0.81
N HIS A 41 1.54 -8.26 1.24
CA HIS A 41 2.01 -8.05 2.61
C HIS A 41 2.77 -6.74 2.71
N MET A 42 2.62 -6.04 3.84
CA MET A 42 3.20 -4.72 4.02
C MET A 42 3.64 -4.45 5.45
N ALA A 43 4.64 -3.58 5.55
CA ALA A 43 5.16 -3.03 6.80
C ALA A 43 4.89 -1.53 6.87
N GLN A 44 4.41 -1.08 8.03
CA GLN A 44 4.27 0.33 8.36
C GLN A 44 5.46 0.76 9.24
N HIS A 45 5.99 1.96 9.00
CA HIS A 45 7.00 2.60 9.86
C HIS A 45 8.28 1.78 10.11
N GLY A 46 8.71 0.95 9.15
CA GLY A 46 9.88 0.08 9.33
C GLY A 46 9.70 -1.06 10.34
N GLY A 47 8.47 -1.27 10.84
CA GLY A 47 8.13 -2.37 11.73
C GLY A 47 8.03 -3.72 10.99
N PRO A 48 7.84 -4.82 11.74
CA PRO A 48 7.71 -6.16 11.15
C PRO A 48 6.45 -6.29 10.28
N ASP A 49 6.55 -7.12 9.25
CA ASP A 49 5.46 -7.49 8.35
C ASP A 49 4.32 -8.17 9.13
N ARG A 50 3.19 -7.48 9.26
CA ARG A 50 2.05 -7.96 10.07
C ARG A 50 0.68 -7.66 9.47
N THR A 51 0.60 -7.15 8.25
CA THR A 51 -0.70 -6.73 7.70
C THR A 51 -0.76 -6.80 6.19
N THR A 52 -1.98 -6.78 5.66
CA THR A 52 -2.29 -6.64 4.24
C THR A 52 -3.05 -5.34 3.98
N PRO A 53 -3.06 -4.79 2.76
CA PRO A 53 -3.90 -3.64 2.41
C PRO A 53 -5.37 -3.90 2.74
N GLY A 54 -5.87 -5.12 2.49
CA GLY A 54 -7.24 -5.53 2.81
C GLY A 54 -7.53 -5.45 4.31
N ASP A 55 -6.62 -5.96 5.15
CA ASP A 55 -6.75 -5.88 6.61
C ASP A 55 -6.71 -4.43 7.11
N ALA A 56 -5.84 -3.59 6.53
CA ALA A 56 -5.75 -2.18 6.88
C ALA A 56 -7.04 -1.41 6.51
N ILE A 57 -7.59 -1.67 5.31
CA ILE A 57 -8.88 -1.11 4.89
C ILE A 57 -9.98 -1.57 5.86
N ALA A 58 -10.05 -2.87 6.16
CA ALA A 58 -11.05 -3.44 7.05
C ALA A 58 -11.03 -2.80 8.45
N ARG A 59 -9.83 -2.62 9.03
CA ARG A 59 -9.63 -1.96 10.34
C ARG A 59 -10.05 -0.49 10.33
N ASN A 60 -9.90 0.21 9.20
CA ASN A 60 -10.23 1.63 9.07
C ASN A 60 -11.65 1.90 8.55
N LYS A 61 -12.47 0.87 8.29
CA LYS A 61 -13.84 1.05 7.74
C LYS A 61 -14.74 1.98 8.55
N ARG A 62 -14.53 2.08 9.86
CA ARG A 62 -15.32 2.91 10.79
C ARG A 62 -14.57 4.17 11.26
N ALA A 63 -13.37 4.41 10.74
CA ALA A 63 -12.65 5.63 11.07
C ALA A 63 -13.37 6.86 10.47
N PRO A 64 -13.27 8.06 11.08
CA PRO A 64 -13.87 9.28 10.54
C PRO A 64 -13.47 9.57 9.08
N LYS A 65 -12.27 9.11 8.69
CA LYS A 65 -11.79 9.08 7.32
C LYS A 65 -11.40 7.64 6.97
N PRO A 66 -12.27 6.86 6.31
CA PRO A 66 -11.94 5.50 5.90
C PRO A 66 -10.97 5.51 4.70
N ILE A 67 -10.24 4.42 4.53
CA ILE A 67 -9.40 4.21 3.34
C ILE A 67 -10.33 3.82 2.18
N ALA A 68 -10.39 4.65 1.15
CA ALA A 68 -11.20 4.43 -0.04
C ALA A 68 -10.48 3.56 -1.07
N SER A 69 -9.18 3.81 -1.27
CA SER A 69 -8.32 3.01 -2.15
C SER A 69 -6.87 3.03 -1.68
N VAL A 70 -6.04 2.22 -2.31
CA VAL A 70 -4.59 2.19 -2.08
C VAL A 70 -3.90 2.27 -3.43
N VAL A 71 -2.95 3.18 -3.54
CA VAL A 71 -2.07 3.31 -4.70
C VAL A 71 -0.74 2.65 -4.39
N ALA A 72 -0.22 1.86 -5.34
CA ALA A 72 1.12 1.31 -5.28
C ALA A 72 2.03 2.08 -6.25
N ILE A 73 3.18 2.52 -5.76
CA ILE A 73 4.19 3.21 -6.55
C ILE A 73 5.47 2.40 -6.46
N ARG A 74 6.04 2.10 -7.63
CA ARG A 74 7.37 1.47 -7.71
C ARG A 74 8.42 2.55 -7.87
N PRO A 75 9.35 2.72 -6.92
CA PRO A 75 10.52 3.56 -7.15
C PRO A 75 11.33 3.00 -8.33
N THR A 76 11.54 3.82 -9.35
CA THR A 76 12.36 3.51 -10.52
C THR A 76 13.51 4.50 -10.54
N GLY A 77 14.64 4.10 -9.96
CA GLY A 77 15.87 4.89 -9.92
C GLY A 77 17.03 3.97 -9.63
N THR A 78 18.18 4.22 -10.24
CA THR A 78 19.44 3.60 -9.84
C THR A 78 19.87 4.20 -8.51
N ARG A 79 20.21 3.34 -7.55
CA ARG A 79 20.96 3.79 -6.37
C ARG A 79 22.28 4.43 -6.80
#